data_AF-A0A5C6DCK1-F1
#
_entry.id   AF-A0A5C6DCK1-F1
#
_cell.length_a   1.000
_cell.length_b   1.000
_cell.length_c   1.000
_cell.angle_alpha   90.00
_cell.angle_beta   90.00
_cell.angle_gamma   90.00
#
_symmetry.space_group_name_H-M   'P 1'
#
loop_
_entity.id
_entity.type
_entity.pdbx_description
1 polymer ?
#
loop_
_entity_poly.entity_id
_entity_poly.type
_entity_poly.pdbx_seq_one_letter_code
_entity_poly.pdbx_strand_id
1 'polypeptide(L)'
;MHAIDIFPTLTKIAGIDKSQYAAIDGISLLPVLADGMALDRDRMFCHFPRSQTLAGTVGGSFIREGDYKLIRLWYGGEEGKHAYELYDLSNDIGEQTNLVQSLPDKVDAMSQALDQWHPQ
;
A
#
# COMPACT_ATOMS: atom_id res chain seq x y z
N MET A 1 10.04 2.84 -1.46
CA MET A 1 9.85 3.49 -2.78
C MET A 1 8.62 2.89 -3.45
N HIS A 2 7.77 3.73 -4.04
CA HIS A 2 6.62 3.34 -4.86
C HIS A 2 6.69 4.04 -6.23
N ALA A 3 6.01 3.52 -7.26
CA ALA A 3 6.09 4.09 -8.62
C ALA A 3 5.65 5.56 -8.68
N ILE A 4 4.67 5.94 -7.85
CA ILE A 4 4.17 7.33 -7.75
C ILE A 4 5.24 8.33 -7.27
N ASP A 5 6.33 7.85 -6.66
CA ASP A 5 7.41 8.72 -6.16
C ASP A 5 8.35 9.20 -7.26
N ILE A 6 8.34 8.57 -8.43
CA ILE A 6 9.25 8.89 -9.53
C ILE A 6 9.01 10.33 -10.00
N PHE A 7 7.75 10.71 -10.23
CA PHE A 7 7.39 12.05 -10.69
C PHE A 7 7.84 13.20 -9.76
N PRO A 8 7.46 13.22 -8.45
CA PRO A 8 7.91 14.26 -7.52
C PRO A 8 9.42 14.23 -7.25
N THR A 9 10.09 13.10 -7.49
CA THR A 9 11.56 13.02 -7.40
C THR A 9 12.21 13.71 -8.58
N LEU A 10 11.81 13.39 -9.81
CA LEU A 10 12.39 13.96 -11.03
C LEU A 10 12.11 15.46 -11.16
N THR A 11 10.90 15.91 -10.82
CA THR A 11 10.57 17.36 -10.83
C THR A 11 11.44 18.15 -9.86
N LYS A 12 11.68 17.62 -8.65
CA LYS A 12 12.59 18.24 -7.67
C LYS A 12 14.03 18.29 -8.18
N ILE A 13 14.52 17.23 -8.81
CA ILE A 13 15.87 17.20 -9.43
C ILE A 13 15.98 18.24 -10.55
N ALA A 14 14.93 18.37 -11.37
CA ALA A 14 14.90 19.32 -12.49
C ALA A 14 14.68 20.78 -12.07
N GLY A 15 14.47 21.07 -10.78
CA GLY A 15 14.12 22.41 -10.30
C GLY A 15 12.74 22.89 -10.74
N ILE A 16 11.84 21.97 -11.11
CA ILE A 16 10.47 22.26 -11.52
C ILE A 16 9.60 22.35 -10.27
N ASP A 17 8.84 23.45 -10.14
CA ASP A 17 7.85 23.56 -9.08
C ASP A 17 6.70 22.58 -9.34
N LYS A 18 6.54 21.59 -8.46
CA LYS A 18 5.47 20.59 -8.58
C LYS A 18 4.10 21.13 -8.17
N SER A 19 4.02 22.30 -7.53
CA SER A 19 2.76 22.91 -7.07
C SER A 19 1.79 23.22 -8.20
N GLN A 20 2.30 23.34 -9.44
CA GLN A 20 1.50 23.51 -10.64
C GLN A 20 0.70 22.25 -11.04
N TYR A 21 1.00 21.09 -10.45
CA TYR A 21 0.29 19.84 -10.70
C TYR A 21 -0.56 19.48 -9.49
N ALA A 22 -1.86 19.25 -9.72
CA ALA A 22 -2.77 18.83 -8.67
C ALA A 22 -2.61 17.33 -8.34
N ALA A 23 -2.98 16.96 -7.10
CA ALA A 23 -3.17 15.57 -6.67
C ALA A 23 -1.96 14.63 -6.87
N ILE A 24 -0.75 15.06 -6.51
CA ILE A 24 0.42 14.17 -6.46
C ILE A 24 0.45 13.42 -5.12
N ASP A 25 0.17 12.11 -5.14
CA ASP A 25 0.26 11.23 -3.96
C ASP A 25 1.70 10.87 -3.56
N GLY A 26 2.63 10.93 -4.53
CA GLY A 26 4.03 10.60 -4.31
C GLY A 26 4.79 11.66 -3.51
N ILE A 27 5.88 11.23 -2.88
CA ILE A 27 6.84 12.13 -2.22
C ILE A 27 8.20 12.02 -2.90
N SER A 28 8.98 13.10 -2.85
CA SER A 28 10.30 13.12 -3.45
C SER A 28 11.27 12.25 -2.64
N LEU A 29 11.94 11.30 -3.29
CA LEU A 29 12.97 10.46 -2.69
C LEU A 29 14.34 11.14 -2.63
N LEU A 30 14.46 12.38 -3.14
CA LEU A 30 15.74 13.07 -3.20
C LEU A 30 16.45 13.17 -1.83
N PRO A 31 15.78 13.49 -0.71
CA PRO A 31 16.43 13.51 0.61
C PRO A 31 16.97 12.12 1.04
N VAL A 32 16.28 11.04 0.66
CA VAL A 32 16.74 9.68 0.92
C VAL A 32 17.97 9.35 0.08
N LEU A 33 17.94 9.72 -1.20
CA LEU A 33 19.00 9.39 -2.17
C LEU A 33 20.25 10.25 -2.00
N ALA A 34 20.10 11.53 -1.69
CA ALA A 34 21.19 12.48 -1.56
C ALA A 34 21.77 12.52 -0.15
N ASP A 35 20.90 12.49 0.87
CA ASP A 35 21.28 12.78 2.25
C ASP A 35 21.16 11.56 3.18
N GLY A 36 20.73 10.40 2.66
CA GLY A 36 20.57 9.17 3.44
C GLY A 36 19.45 9.26 4.50
N MET A 37 18.53 10.20 4.36
CA MET A 37 17.44 10.40 5.30
C MET A 37 16.44 9.23 5.27
N ALA A 38 15.71 9.05 6.38
CA ALA A 38 14.56 8.16 6.40
C ALA A 38 13.45 8.72 5.48
N LEU A 39 12.72 7.81 4.82
CA LEU A 39 11.56 8.19 4.04
C LEU A 39 10.39 8.48 4.99
N ASP A 40 9.89 9.71 4.97
CA ASP A 40 8.74 10.13 5.76
C ASP A 40 7.43 9.67 5.07
N ARG A 41 7.09 8.39 5.26
CA ARG A 41 5.84 7.79 4.78
C ARG A 41 5.38 6.69 5.72
N ASP A 42 4.20 6.89 6.29
CA ASP A 42 3.59 5.91 7.20
C ASP A 42 2.95 4.74 6.45
N ARG A 43 2.31 5.02 5.31
CA ARG A 43 1.43 4.07 4.62
C ARG A 43 1.64 4.05 3.11
N MET A 44 1.51 2.87 2.53
CA MET A 44 1.48 2.64 1.09
C MET A 44 0.24 1.87 0.71
N PHE A 45 -0.43 2.29 -0.35
CA PHE A 45 -1.67 1.68 -0.83
C PHE A 45 -1.51 1.19 -2.26
N CYS A 46 -2.22 0.12 -2.59
CA CYS A 46 -2.44 -0.30 -3.96
C CYS A 46 -3.87 -0.81 -4.10
N HIS A 47 -4.50 -0.45 -5.22
CA HIS A 47 -5.86 -0.83 -5.53
C HIS A 47 -5.90 -1.51 -6.90
N PHE A 48 -6.40 -2.74 -6.94
CA PHE A 48 -6.52 -3.55 -8.15
C PHE A 48 -7.89 -4.24 -8.20
N PRO A 49 -8.98 -3.50 -8.48
CA PRO A 49 -10.37 -3.97 -8.35
C PRO A 49 -10.81 -4.77 -9.58
N ARG A 50 -10.14 -5.90 -9.85
CA ARG A 50 -10.58 -6.80 -10.93
C ARG A 50 -11.43 -7.94 -10.38
N SER A 51 -12.51 -8.28 -11.08
CA SER A 51 -13.34 -9.44 -10.70
C SER A 51 -12.58 -10.76 -10.85
N GLN A 52 -11.66 -10.85 -11.80
CA GLN A 52 -10.77 -11.99 -12.00
C GLN A 52 -9.38 -11.51 -12.39
N THR A 53 -8.35 -12.11 -11.80
CA THR A 53 -6.96 -11.92 -12.15
C THR A 53 -6.51 -13.02 -13.12
N LEU A 54 -5.36 -12.82 -13.76
CA LEU A 54 -4.74 -13.84 -14.62
C LEU A 54 -4.35 -15.11 -13.84
N ALA A 55 -4.23 -15.02 -12.51
CA ALA A 55 -3.94 -16.14 -11.63
C ALA A 55 -5.20 -16.90 -11.18
N GLY A 56 -6.39 -16.55 -11.70
CA GLY A 56 -7.66 -17.16 -11.30
C GLY A 56 -8.15 -16.73 -9.91
N THR A 57 -7.55 -15.68 -9.33
CA THR A 57 -7.98 -15.10 -8.06
C THR A 57 -8.87 -13.88 -8.28
N VAL A 58 -9.45 -13.34 -7.20
CA VAL A 58 -10.13 -12.04 -7.23
C VAL A 58 -9.12 -10.90 -7.04
N GLY A 59 -9.44 -9.74 -7.59
CA GLY A 59 -8.70 -8.52 -7.35
C GLY A 59 -8.79 -8.06 -5.90
N GLY A 60 -7.89 -7.16 -5.52
CA GLY A 60 -7.64 -6.81 -4.14
C GLY A 60 -7.26 -5.37 -3.94
N SER A 61 -7.12 -4.99 -2.69
CA SER A 61 -6.36 -3.81 -2.29
C SER A 61 -5.38 -4.22 -1.22
N PHE A 62 -4.23 -3.59 -1.17
CA PHE A 62 -3.33 -3.76 -0.04
C PHE A 62 -2.95 -2.42 0.57
N ILE A 63 -2.69 -2.46 1.86
CA ILE A 63 -2.03 -1.41 2.62
C ILE A 63 -0.77 -2.01 3.24
N ARG A 64 0.34 -1.30 3.13
CA ARG A 64 1.53 -1.52 3.95
C ARG A 64 1.66 -0.38 4.95
N GLU A 65 1.80 -0.73 6.22
CA GLU A 65 1.98 0.20 7.33
C GLU A 65 3.11 -0.34 8.23
N GLY A 66 4.26 0.34 8.18
CA GLY A 66 5.50 -0.15 8.76
C GLY A 66 5.89 -1.54 8.23
N ASP A 67 6.01 -2.49 9.16
CA ASP A 67 6.39 -3.87 8.88
C ASP A 67 5.22 -4.74 8.39
N TYR A 68 3.98 -4.29 8.62
CA TYR A 68 2.81 -5.09 8.29
C TYR A 68 2.26 -4.77 6.91
N LYS A 69 1.79 -5.80 6.23
CA LYS A 69 1.02 -5.70 4.98
C LYS A 69 -0.30 -6.42 5.14
N LEU A 70 -1.40 -5.70 4.92
CA LEU A 70 -2.74 -6.25 4.84
C LEU A 70 -3.16 -6.30 3.37
N ILE A 71 -3.63 -7.46 2.91
CA ILE A 71 -4.27 -7.67 1.63
C ILE A 71 -5.76 -7.92 1.88
N ARG A 72 -6.61 -7.15 1.21
CA ARG A 72 -8.06 -7.32 1.16
C ARG A 72 -8.45 -7.82 -0.22
N LEU A 73 -8.92 -9.06 -0.29
CA LEU A 73 -9.43 -9.69 -1.50
C LEU A 73 -10.94 -9.45 -1.61
N TRP A 74 -11.36 -8.72 -2.64
CA TRP A 74 -12.74 -8.29 -2.79
C TRP A 74 -13.64 -9.48 -3.12
N TYR A 75 -14.66 -9.70 -2.28
CA TYR A 75 -15.64 -10.79 -2.42
C TYR A 75 -15.01 -12.20 -2.46
N GLY A 76 -13.78 -12.35 -1.96
CA GLY A 76 -13.07 -13.63 -1.92
C GLY A 76 -13.40 -14.49 -0.69
N GLY A 77 -14.21 -13.98 0.25
CA GLY A 77 -14.60 -14.67 1.48
C GLY A 77 -15.98 -15.31 1.42
N GLU A 78 -16.37 -15.94 2.52
CA GLU A 78 -17.69 -16.57 2.64
C GLU A 78 -18.82 -15.53 2.54
N GLU A 79 -19.97 -15.96 1.99
CA GLU A 79 -21.18 -15.13 1.89
C GLU A 79 -20.97 -13.79 1.14
N GLY A 80 -19.97 -13.73 0.25
CA GLY A 80 -19.65 -12.50 -0.48
C GLY A 80 -18.91 -11.45 0.35
N LYS A 81 -18.40 -11.81 1.53
CA LYS A 81 -17.53 -10.92 2.32
C LYS A 81 -16.15 -10.82 1.68
N HIS A 82 -15.40 -9.80 2.07
CA HIS A 82 -13.98 -9.72 1.70
C HIS A 82 -13.18 -10.78 2.46
N ALA A 83 -12.17 -11.34 1.81
CA ALA A 83 -11.16 -12.13 2.50
C ALA A 83 -9.96 -11.22 2.82
N TYR A 84 -9.26 -11.56 3.89
CA TYR A 84 -8.11 -10.80 4.37
C TYR A 84 -6.90 -11.70 4.53
N GLU A 85 -5.72 -11.13 4.30
CA GLU A 85 -4.43 -11.74 4.59
C GLU A 85 -3.53 -10.69 5.24
N LEU A 86 -2.84 -11.04 6.33
CA LEU A 86 -1.99 -10.13 7.08
C LEU A 86 -0.62 -10.78 7.26
N TYR A 87 0.42 -10.05 6.87
CA TYR A 87 1.81 -10.52 6.94
C TYR A 87 2.69 -9.51 7.67
N ASP A 88 3.65 -10.01 8.44
CA ASP A 88 4.75 -9.23 9.01
C ASP A 88 5.98 -9.36 8.10
N LEU A 89 6.23 -8.36 7.26
CA LEU A 89 7.30 -8.37 6.28
C LEU A 89 8.70 -8.17 6.89
N SER A 90 8.81 -7.80 8.16
CA SER A 90 10.10 -7.72 8.85
C SER A 90 10.66 -9.12 9.14
N ASN A 91 9.77 -10.08 9.43
CA ASN A 91 10.12 -11.45 9.79
C ASN A 91 9.76 -12.48 8.71
N ASP A 92 8.83 -12.15 7.82
CA ASP A 92 8.32 -13.02 6.76
C ASP A 92 8.12 -12.26 5.45
N ILE A 93 9.24 -11.91 4.81
CA ILE A 93 9.24 -11.25 3.49
C ILE A 93 8.58 -12.10 2.39
N GLY A 94 8.48 -13.41 2.61
CA GLY A 94 7.87 -14.37 1.68
C GLY A 94 6.37 -14.51 1.80
N GLU A 95 5.72 -13.84 2.77
CA GLU A 95 4.27 -13.89 2.99
C GLU A 95 3.74 -15.33 3.18
N GLN A 96 4.47 -16.15 3.95
CA GLN A 96 4.16 -17.56 4.17
C GLN A 96 3.21 -17.78 5.35
N THR A 97 3.21 -16.87 6.33
CA THR A 97 2.45 -17.01 7.58
C THR A 97 1.36 -15.94 7.64
N ASN A 98 0.12 -16.33 7.37
CA ASN A 98 -1.02 -15.43 7.50
C ASN A 98 -1.40 -15.22 8.98
N LEU A 99 -1.34 -13.97 9.44
CA LEU A 99 -1.57 -13.55 10.82
C LEU A 99 -2.99 -13.03 11.11
N VAL A 100 -3.93 -13.16 10.16
CA VAL A 100 -5.30 -12.60 10.31
C VAL A 100 -6.02 -13.11 11.56
N GLN A 101 -5.88 -14.38 11.90
CA GLN A 101 -6.49 -14.95 13.11
C GLN A 101 -5.73 -14.56 14.39
N SER A 102 -4.44 -14.29 14.29
CA SER A 102 -3.57 -13.98 15.42
C SER A 102 -3.62 -12.51 15.83
N LEU A 103 -3.89 -11.61 14.88
CA LEU A 103 -3.86 -10.15 15.09
C LEU A 103 -5.13 -9.46 14.53
N PRO A 104 -6.33 -9.81 15.01
CA PRO A 104 -7.59 -9.26 14.48
C PRO A 104 -7.69 -7.74 14.61
N ASP A 105 -7.25 -7.17 15.74
CA ASP A 105 -7.30 -5.71 15.96
C ASP A 105 -6.47 -4.94 14.92
N LYS A 106 -5.36 -5.53 14.46
CA LYS A 106 -4.52 -4.93 13.42
C LYS A 106 -5.15 -5.05 12.03
N VAL A 107 -5.82 -6.17 11.75
CA VAL A 107 -6.62 -6.34 10.52
C VAL A 107 -7.70 -5.25 10.46
N ASP A 108 -8.44 -5.04 11.56
CA ASP A 108 -9.51 -4.05 11.62
C ASP A 108 -8.97 -2.62 11.44
N ALA A 109 -7.90 -2.26 12.15
CA ALA A 109 -7.29 -0.94 12.02
C ALA A 109 -6.79 -0.65 10.59
N MET A 110 -6.10 -1.61 9.98
CA MET A 110 -5.58 -1.47 8.61
C MET A 110 -6.69 -1.52 7.56
N SER A 111 -7.78 -2.28 7.80
CA SER A 111 -8.97 -2.28 6.94
C SER A 111 -9.68 -0.92 6.99
N GLN A 112 -9.82 -0.32 8.18
CA GLN A 112 -10.38 1.03 8.31
C GLN A 112 -9.50 2.08 7.61
N ALA A 113 -8.18 1.94 7.68
CA ALA A 113 -7.26 2.81 6.96
C ALA A 113 -7.42 2.68 5.43
N LEU A 114 -7.66 1.47 4.92
CA LEU A 114 -8.00 1.22 3.51
C LEU A 114 -9.32 1.88 3.10
N ASP A 115 -10.32 1.89 3.98
CA ASP A 115 -11.59 2.55 3.73
C ASP A 115 -11.41 4.07 3.67
N GLN A 116 -10.69 4.65 4.63
CA GLN A 116 -10.44 6.10 4.68
C GLN A 116 -9.64 6.62 3.48
N TRP A 117 -8.71 5.84 2.93
CA TRP A 117 -7.90 6.26 1.80
C TRP A 117 -8.71 6.47 0.52
N HIS A 118 -9.91 5.88 0.38
CA HIS A 118 -10.85 5.99 -0.75
C HIS A 118 -10.18 6.38 -2.09
N PRO A 119 -9.74 5.40 -2.91
CA PRO A 119 -9.24 5.72 -4.25
C PRO A 119 -10.37 6.39 -5.05
N GLN A 120 -10.14 7.61 -5.52
CA GLN A 120 -11.06 8.33 -6.42
C GLN A 120 -11.06 7.74 -7.82
#